data_AF-A0A8H8UPY6-F1
#
_entry.id   AF-A0A8H8UPY6-F1
#
_cell.length_a   1.000
_cell.length_b   1.000
_cell.length_c   1.000
_cell.angle_alpha   90.00
_cell.angle_beta   90.00
_cell.angle_gamma   90.00
#
_symmetry.space_group_name_H-M   'P 1'
#
loop_
_entity.id
_entity.type
_entity.pdbx_description
1 polymer ?
#
loop_
_entity_poly.entity_id
_entity_poly.type
_entity_poly.pdbx_seq_one_letter_code
_entity_poly.pdbx_strand_id
1 'polypeptide(L)'
;MSGIDPKTTSLITEHLTFTPLEVVDDIINAANESVYGTVQQLENYLRSSGPSALGYVAEGSIAETDEDGKELFDDVAMNEIQQGLHMLEMLMESKVDKAYDQFEVYVLRNIFSVPPDIRDWMRLRHHDNINLIKATSINPEKDVTPESLAQTRRQLQETTALHRFLKADVSRNDKVLRSLRNLLNPTSKDDSPLAFLLDPNSTANDIKSFGEDTEFAAVQVKELHRVVAELKKQAIDVFGDNGESDAMDLDAPVPGGLREKQWNRALYVEKMSRRHLEKARGLSLTDDGALKNGGDLLGIKKSEVEVSTLEEVLGRTPQGRN
;
A
#
# COMPACT_ATOMS: atom_id res chain seq x y z
N MET A 1 9.38 -13.38 52.44
CA MET A 1 9.34 -14.07 51.14
C MET A 1 10.10 -13.21 50.17
N SER A 2 11.37 -13.54 49.90
CA SER A 2 12.15 -12.80 48.92
C SER A 2 11.53 -13.09 47.56
N GLY A 3 10.88 -12.09 46.95
CA GLY A 3 10.42 -12.20 45.58
C GLY A 3 11.58 -12.64 44.70
N ILE A 4 11.29 -13.49 43.71
CA ILE A 4 12.28 -13.91 42.71
C ILE A 4 12.89 -12.64 42.13
N ASP A 5 14.21 -12.55 42.17
CA ASP A 5 14.90 -11.34 41.74
C ASP A 5 14.69 -11.14 40.23
N PRO A 6 14.17 -9.98 39.80
CA PRO A 6 13.84 -9.73 38.40
C PRO A 6 15.05 -9.91 37.45
N LYS A 7 16.28 -9.70 37.94
CA LYS A 7 17.49 -9.96 37.14
C LYS A 7 17.72 -11.44 36.88
N THR A 8 17.44 -12.28 37.87
CA THR A 8 17.54 -13.74 37.72
C THR A 8 16.51 -14.22 36.72
N THR A 9 15.27 -13.76 36.87
CA THR A 9 14.19 -14.10 35.93
C THR A 9 14.57 -13.68 34.51
N SER A 10 15.08 -12.46 34.32
CA SER A 10 15.51 -11.98 33.00
C SER A 10 16.63 -12.84 32.38
N LEU A 11 17.64 -13.22 33.16
CA LEU A 11 18.74 -14.06 32.66
C LEU A 11 18.24 -15.46 32.28
N ILE A 12 17.37 -16.04 33.10
CA ILE A 12 16.83 -17.38 32.84
C ILE A 12 15.87 -17.33 31.65
N THR A 13 14.99 -16.34 31.57
CA THR A 13 14.06 -16.18 30.43
C THR A 13 14.82 -15.95 29.13
N GLU A 14 15.91 -15.21 29.18
CA GLU A 14 16.77 -14.99 28.03
C GLU A 14 17.51 -16.26 27.61
N HIS A 15 17.98 -17.05 28.58
CA HIS A 15 18.64 -18.33 28.30
C HIS A 15 17.68 -19.38 27.73
N LEU A 16 16.51 -19.52 28.34
CA LEU A 16 15.52 -20.53 27.99
C LEU A 16 14.65 -20.12 26.81
N THR A 17 14.60 -18.82 26.48
CA THR A 17 13.71 -18.21 25.46
C THR A 17 12.22 -18.27 25.79
N PHE A 18 11.86 -18.77 26.97
CA PHE A 18 10.51 -18.83 27.52
C PHE A 18 10.54 -18.51 29.01
N THR A 19 9.38 -18.23 29.60
CA THR A 19 9.30 -17.93 31.03
C THR A 19 9.23 -19.22 31.83
N PRO A 20 10.04 -19.42 32.89
CA PRO A 20 9.98 -20.63 33.72
C PRO A 20 8.59 -20.95 34.27
N LEU A 21 7.77 -19.91 34.51
CA LEU A 21 6.38 -20.05 34.94
C LEU A 21 5.53 -20.78 33.89
N GLU A 22 5.73 -20.51 32.60
CA GLU A 22 4.97 -21.16 31.52
C GLU A 22 5.19 -22.68 31.51
N VAL A 23 6.42 -23.14 31.73
CA VAL A 23 6.72 -24.58 31.81
C VAL A 23 6.07 -25.22 33.02
N VAL A 24 6.04 -24.53 34.16
CA VAL A 24 5.36 -25.06 35.35
C VAL A 24 3.86 -25.15 35.12
N ASP A 25 3.25 -24.12 34.54
CA ASP A 25 1.83 -24.10 34.19
C ASP A 25 1.47 -25.24 33.21
N ASP A 26 2.28 -25.45 32.18
CA ASP A 26 2.09 -26.53 31.21
C ASP A 26 2.19 -27.92 31.86
N ILE A 27 3.12 -28.10 32.81
CA ILE A 27 3.24 -29.36 33.58
C ILE A 27 2.02 -29.59 34.46
N ILE A 28 1.52 -28.54 35.14
CA ILE A 28 0.32 -28.63 35.99
C ILE A 28 -0.91 -28.98 35.13
N ASN A 29 -1.05 -28.34 33.97
CA ASN A 29 -2.12 -28.62 33.03
C ASN A 29 -2.07 -30.08 32.54
N ALA A 30 -0.89 -30.55 32.14
CA ALA A 30 -0.70 -31.93 31.69
C ALA A 30 -0.96 -32.96 32.82
N ALA A 31 -0.58 -32.63 34.07
CA ALA A 31 -0.86 -33.48 35.22
C ALA A 31 -2.36 -33.59 35.49
N ASN A 32 -3.08 -32.46 35.47
CA ASN A 32 -4.52 -32.44 35.65
C ASN A 32 -5.22 -33.22 34.53
N GLU A 33 -4.83 -33.01 33.27
CA GLU A 33 -5.36 -33.78 32.15
C GLU A 33 -5.11 -35.29 32.31
N SER A 34 -3.91 -35.68 32.77
CA SER A 34 -3.60 -37.08 33.06
C SER A 34 -4.46 -37.64 34.20
N VAL A 35 -4.77 -36.86 35.24
CA VAL A 35 -5.63 -37.31 36.35
C VAL A 35 -7.02 -37.62 35.82
N TYR A 36 -7.67 -36.67 35.14
CA TYR A 36 -8.99 -36.90 34.54
C TYR A 36 -8.98 -38.05 33.54
N GLY A 37 -7.94 -38.14 32.71
CA GLY A 37 -7.75 -39.24 31.77
C GLY A 37 -7.63 -40.60 32.47
N THR A 38 -6.92 -40.69 33.59
CA THR A 38 -6.80 -41.94 34.36
C THR A 38 -8.10 -42.32 35.08
N VAL A 39 -8.81 -41.35 35.67
CA VAL A 39 -10.13 -41.59 36.30
C VAL A 39 -11.13 -42.09 35.27
N GLN A 40 -11.17 -41.48 34.08
CA GLN A 40 -12.04 -41.91 32.98
C GLN A 40 -11.66 -43.31 32.44
N GLN A 41 -10.37 -43.59 32.31
CA GLN A 41 -9.90 -44.93 31.92
C GLN A 41 -10.27 -45.98 32.98
N LEU A 42 -10.17 -45.64 34.26
CA LEU A 42 -10.59 -46.49 35.36
C LEU A 42 -12.10 -46.72 35.33
N GLU A 43 -12.92 -45.69 35.07
CA GLU A 43 -14.37 -45.82 34.89
C GLU A 43 -14.71 -46.80 33.77
N ASN A 44 -14.07 -46.63 32.61
CA ASN A 44 -14.26 -47.52 31.47
C ASN A 44 -13.82 -48.95 31.78
N TYR A 45 -12.70 -49.11 32.50
CA TYR A 45 -12.21 -50.41 32.92
C TYR A 45 -13.19 -51.10 33.88
N LEU A 46 -13.70 -50.39 34.89
CA LEU A 46 -14.66 -50.91 35.86
C LEU A 46 -16.00 -51.26 35.18
N ARG A 47 -16.48 -50.45 34.24
CA ARG A 47 -17.68 -50.78 33.42
C ARG A 47 -17.47 -51.95 32.46
N SER A 48 -16.25 -52.13 31.96
CA SER A 48 -15.93 -53.23 31.05
C SER A 48 -15.75 -54.56 31.78
N SER A 49 -15.30 -54.51 33.04
CA SER A 49 -15.13 -55.66 33.93
C SER A 49 -16.50 -56.21 34.34
N GLY A 50 -16.63 -57.52 34.49
CA GLY A 50 -17.89 -58.13 34.93
C GLY A 50 -18.18 -57.89 36.43
N PRO A 51 -19.44 -57.75 36.85
CA PRO A 51 -19.86 -57.70 38.26
C PRO A 51 -19.26 -58.80 39.14
N SER A 52 -19.12 -60.04 38.64
CA SER A 52 -18.51 -61.14 39.38
C SER A 52 -16.99 -60.97 39.58
N ALA A 53 -16.30 -60.34 38.62
CA ALA A 53 -14.87 -60.06 38.74
C ALA A 53 -14.57 -58.94 39.76
N LEU A 54 -15.53 -58.04 39.97
CA LEU A 54 -15.46 -56.95 40.94
C LEU A 54 -15.99 -57.35 42.33
N GLY A 55 -16.52 -58.57 42.47
CA GLY A 55 -17.01 -59.10 43.75
C GLY A 55 -18.40 -58.63 44.16
N TYR A 56 -19.18 -58.05 43.23
CA TYR A 56 -20.57 -57.66 43.49
C TYR A 56 -21.54 -58.85 43.55
N VAL A 57 -21.13 -60.00 42.99
CA VAL A 57 -21.91 -61.24 43.02
C VAL A 57 -21.29 -62.15 44.09
N ALA A 58 -22.05 -62.47 45.14
CA ALA A 58 -21.62 -63.40 46.18
C ALA A 58 -21.45 -64.81 45.59
N GLU A 59 -20.46 -65.59 46.08
CA GLU A 59 -20.26 -66.98 45.66
C GLU A 59 -21.57 -67.77 45.80
N GLY A 60 -22.18 -68.14 44.66
CA GLY A 60 -23.44 -68.89 44.58
C GLY A 60 -24.70 -68.09 44.25
N SER A 61 -24.60 -66.77 44.03
CA SER A 61 -25.72 -65.95 43.52
C SER A 61 -25.74 -65.95 41.99
N ILE A 62 -26.92 -66.02 41.38
CA ILE A 62 -27.09 -65.98 39.92
C ILE A 62 -27.08 -64.51 39.50
N ALA A 63 -26.05 -64.07 38.78
CA ALA A 63 -26.02 -62.74 38.18
C ALA A 63 -27.04 -62.66 37.04
N GLU A 64 -27.86 -61.60 36.99
CA GLU A 64 -28.69 -61.34 35.82
C GLU A 64 -27.77 -61.13 34.61
N THR A 65 -28.07 -61.81 33.51
CA THR A 65 -27.22 -61.85 32.33
C THR A 65 -28.03 -61.35 31.15
N ASP A 66 -27.45 -60.49 30.31
CA ASP A 66 -28.08 -59.98 29.09
C ASP A 66 -28.17 -61.08 28.00
N GLU A 67 -28.89 -60.82 26.90
CA GLU A 67 -29.05 -61.73 25.75
C GLU A 67 -27.71 -62.20 25.15
N ASP A 68 -26.63 -61.44 25.36
CA ASP A 68 -25.26 -61.75 24.92
C ASP A 68 -24.41 -62.52 25.95
N GLY A 69 -24.97 -62.95 27.08
CA GLY A 69 -24.22 -63.73 28.08
C GLY A 69 -23.30 -62.89 28.97
N LYS A 70 -23.42 -61.55 28.93
CA LYS A 70 -22.66 -60.64 29.79
C LYS A 70 -23.47 -60.33 31.05
N GLU A 71 -22.82 -60.47 32.21
CA GLU A 71 -23.39 -60.12 33.50
C GLU A 71 -23.79 -58.63 33.53
N LEU A 72 -25.05 -58.38 33.89
CA LEU A 72 -25.61 -57.06 34.08
C LEU A 72 -25.22 -56.54 35.47
N PHE A 73 -24.83 -55.27 35.52
CA PHE A 73 -24.66 -54.60 36.79
C PHE A 73 -26.02 -54.20 37.35
N ASP A 74 -26.21 -54.40 38.66
CA ASP A 74 -27.32 -53.80 39.38
C ASP A 74 -27.15 -52.27 39.44
N ASP A 75 -28.25 -51.53 39.36
CA ASP A 75 -28.27 -50.06 39.40
C ASP A 75 -27.60 -49.52 40.68
N VAL A 76 -27.70 -50.28 41.78
CA VAL A 76 -27.06 -49.97 43.07
C VAL A 76 -25.54 -50.08 42.98
N ALA A 77 -25.03 -51.14 42.34
CA ALA A 77 -23.58 -51.35 42.17
C ALA A 77 -22.96 -50.30 41.24
N MET A 78 -23.68 -49.92 40.18
CA MET A 78 -23.27 -48.83 39.29
C MET A 78 -23.18 -47.48 40.00
N ASN A 79 -24.17 -47.17 40.85
CA ASN A 79 -24.17 -45.94 41.64
C ASN A 79 -23.04 -45.93 42.67
N GLU A 80 -22.74 -47.07 43.31
CA GLU A 80 -21.60 -47.19 44.24
C GLU A 80 -20.25 -46.97 43.53
N ILE A 81 -20.05 -47.58 42.35
CA ILE A 81 -18.84 -47.38 41.53
C ILE A 81 -18.70 -45.90 41.17
N GLN A 82 -19.78 -45.25 40.73
CA GLN A 82 -19.76 -43.84 40.35
C GLN A 82 -19.44 -42.93 41.55
N GLN A 83 -20.03 -43.21 42.72
CA GLN A 83 -19.74 -42.46 43.94
C GLN A 83 -18.29 -42.66 44.42
N GLY A 84 -17.79 -43.90 44.38
CA GLY A 84 -16.41 -44.21 44.74
C GLY A 84 -15.40 -43.57 43.79
N LEU A 85 -15.68 -43.58 42.49
CA LEU A 85 -14.87 -42.92 41.48
C LEU A 85 -14.88 -41.40 41.67
N HIS A 86 -16.03 -40.81 41.95
CA HIS A 86 -16.14 -39.37 42.22
C HIS A 86 -15.38 -38.97 43.49
N MET A 87 -15.44 -39.79 44.55
CA MET A 87 -14.62 -39.58 45.75
C MET A 87 -13.12 -39.68 45.45
N LEU A 88 -12.71 -40.62 44.60
CA LEU A 88 -11.32 -40.78 44.16
C LEU A 88 -10.86 -39.55 43.36
N GLU A 89 -11.69 -39.06 42.44
CA GLU A 89 -11.42 -37.86 41.65
C GLU A 89 -11.17 -36.65 42.55
N MET A 90 -12.10 -36.34 43.47
CA MET A 90 -11.93 -35.24 44.43
C MET A 90 -10.68 -35.41 45.30
N LEU A 91 -10.37 -36.64 45.71
CA LEU A 91 -9.17 -36.93 46.50
C LEU A 91 -7.91 -36.67 45.67
N MET A 92 -7.88 -37.14 44.42
CA MET A 92 -6.75 -36.93 43.52
C MET A 92 -6.56 -35.45 43.23
N GLU A 93 -7.61 -34.71 42.91
CA GLU A 93 -7.56 -33.25 42.71
C GLU A 93 -6.91 -32.56 43.91
N SER A 94 -7.39 -32.83 45.13
CA SER A 94 -6.84 -32.21 46.34
C SER A 94 -5.37 -32.57 46.60
N LYS A 95 -4.95 -33.79 46.27
CA LYS A 95 -3.56 -34.24 46.50
C LYS A 95 -2.61 -33.75 45.42
N VAL A 96 -3.06 -33.76 44.17
CA VAL A 96 -2.33 -33.29 42.99
C VAL A 96 -2.10 -31.80 43.14
N ASP A 97 -3.14 -31.00 43.36
CA ASP A 97 -3.06 -29.54 43.58
C ASP A 97 -2.01 -29.20 44.64
N LYS A 98 -2.12 -29.81 45.84
CA LYS A 98 -1.17 -29.57 46.93
C LYS A 98 0.27 -30.01 46.62
N ALA A 99 0.46 -31.09 45.87
CA ALA A 99 1.78 -31.58 45.50
C ALA A 99 2.40 -30.70 44.41
N TYR A 100 1.59 -30.22 43.47
CA TYR A 100 2.02 -29.38 42.37
C TYR A 100 2.27 -27.93 42.80
N ASP A 101 1.56 -27.41 43.81
CA ASP A 101 1.91 -26.16 44.50
C ASP A 101 3.31 -26.23 45.11
N GLN A 102 3.64 -27.35 45.78
CA GLN A 102 4.97 -27.55 46.37
C GLN A 102 6.04 -27.71 45.30
N PHE A 103 5.71 -28.38 44.20
CA PHE A 103 6.56 -28.52 43.03
C PHE A 103 6.85 -27.16 42.39
N GLU A 104 5.84 -26.32 42.13
CA GLU A 104 5.99 -24.97 41.58
C GLU A 104 6.98 -24.18 42.44
N VAL A 105 6.73 -24.12 43.75
CA VAL A 105 7.58 -23.38 44.68
C VAL A 105 9.01 -23.95 44.69
N TYR A 106 9.16 -25.27 44.66
CA TYR A 106 10.48 -25.91 44.65
C TYR A 106 11.27 -25.62 43.38
N VAL A 107 10.61 -25.74 42.23
CA VAL A 107 11.20 -25.58 40.89
C VAL A 107 11.63 -24.14 40.67
N LEU A 108 10.75 -23.18 40.96
CA LEU A 108 11.06 -21.75 40.82
C LEU A 108 12.13 -21.29 41.81
N ARG A 109 12.20 -21.91 43.00
CA ARG A 109 13.18 -21.53 44.03
C ARG A 109 14.55 -22.16 43.84
N ASN A 110 14.64 -23.39 43.33
CA ASN A 110 15.87 -24.16 43.30
C ASN A 110 16.40 -24.45 41.88
N ILE A 111 15.52 -24.84 40.94
CA ILE A 111 15.93 -25.23 39.58
C ILE A 111 16.08 -23.99 38.71
N PHE A 112 15.04 -23.16 38.67
CA PHE A 112 15.04 -21.90 37.92
C PHE A 112 15.49 -20.73 38.80
N SER A 113 16.58 -20.93 39.54
CA SER A 113 17.16 -19.91 40.41
C SER A 113 18.67 -19.89 40.25
N VAL A 114 19.22 -18.68 40.14
CA VAL A 114 20.66 -18.46 40.07
C VAL A 114 21.11 -17.84 41.39
N PRO A 115 22.12 -18.42 42.06
CA PRO A 115 22.70 -17.84 43.27
C PRO A 115 23.14 -16.39 43.03
N PRO A 116 22.84 -15.45 43.95
CA PRO A 116 23.15 -14.04 43.77
C PRO A 116 24.65 -13.78 43.58
N ASP A 117 25.50 -14.62 44.18
CA ASP A 117 26.96 -14.49 44.12
C ASP A 117 27.54 -14.73 42.71
N ILE A 118 26.89 -15.58 41.91
CA ILE A 118 27.36 -15.98 40.57
C ILE A 118 26.64 -15.18 39.48
N ARG A 119 25.49 -14.57 39.79
CA ARG A 119 24.62 -13.91 38.82
C ARG A 119 25.35 -12.84 38.00
N ASP A 120 26.12 -11.98 38.64
CA ASP A 120 26.81 -10.87 37.96
C ASP A 120 28.02 -11.35 37.13
N TRP A 121 28.47 -12.58 37.34
CA TRP A 121 29.57 -13.22 36.61
C TRP A 121 29.07 -14.15 35.49
N MET A 122 27.76 -14.42 35.44
CA MET A 122 27.15 -15.28 34.44
C MET A 122 27.00 -14.52 33.12
N ARG A 123 27.51 -15.11 32.04
CA ARG A 123 27.33 -14.61 30.66
C ARG A 123 26.67 -15.68 29.83
N LEU A 124 25.66 -15.28 29.06
CA LEU A 124 24.98 -16.15 28.12
C LEU A 124 25.74 -16.14 26.79
N ARG A 125 25.58 -17.19 25.99
CA ARG A 125 26.33 -17.41 24.75
C ARG A 125 26.19 -16.26 23.74
N HIS A 126 25.03 -15.59 23.68
CA HIS A 126 24.83 -14.45 22.79
C HIS A 126 25.43 -13.14 23.34
N HIS A 127 25.85 -13.08 24.60
CA HIS A 127 26.61 -11.96 25.17
C HIS A 127 28.09 -11.98 24.79
N ASP A 128 28.62 -13.07 24.22
CA ASP A 128 30.04 -13.18 23.85
C ASP A 128 30.48 -12.13 22.82
N ASN A 129 29.57 -11.70 21.94
CA ASN A 129 29.83 -10.66 20.94
C ASN A 129 29.60 -9.25 21.47
N ILE A 130 28.99 -9.11 22.65
CA ILE A 130 28.64 -7.84 23.28
C ILE A 130 29.72 -7.49 24.30
N ASN A 131 30.82 -6.93 23.82
CA ASN A 131 31.80 -6.32 24.70
C ASN A 131 31.26 -4.98 25.20
N LEU A 132 30.55 -4.98 26.33
CA LEU A 132 30.04 -3.76 26.99
C LEU A 132 31.17 -2.74 27.28
N ILE A 133 32.41 -3.21 27.38
CA ILE A 133 33.61 -2.37 27.54
C ILE A 133 33.93 -1.59 26.24
N LYS A 134 33.66 -2.15 25.05
CA LYS A 134 33.83 -1.44 23.77
C LYS A 134 32.79 -0.36 23.56
N ALA A 135 31.62 -0.43 24.21
CA ALA A 135 30.59 0.60 24.11
C ALA A 135 31.02 1.95 24.72
N THR A 136 32.02 1.96 25.61
CA THR A 136 32.61 3.20 26.15
C THR A 136 33.74 3.75 25.28
N SER A 137 34.37 2.90 24.46
CA SER A 137 35.36 3.30 23.45
C SER A 137 34.73 3.23 22.06
N ILE A 138 33.72 4.05 21.79
CA ILE A 138 33.17 4.20 20.45
C ILE A 138 34.31 4.71 19.58
N ASN A 139 34.81 3.87 18.67
CA ASN A 139 35.77 4.31 17.68
C ASN A 139 34.98 4.87 16.49
N PRO A 140 34.98 6.19 16.25
CA PRO A 140 34.09 6.85 15.28
C PRO A 140 34.29 6.37 13.84
N GLU A 141 35.39 5.68 13.54
CA GLU A 141 35.71 5.17 12.19
C GLU A 141 35.30 3.70 11.97
N LYS A 142 35.07 2.91 13.02
CA LYS A 142 34.77 1.46 12.89
C LYS A 142 33.41 1.05 13.42
N ASP A 143 32.88 1.76 14.41
CA ASP A 143 31.61 1.42 15.01
C ASP A 143 30.47 2.18 14.32
N VAL A 144 29.34 1.51 14.11
CA VAL A 144 28.14 2.13 13.52
C VAL A 144 27.57 3.11 14.53
N THR A 145 27.94 4.38 14.40
CA THR A 145 27.35 5.48 15.18
C THR A 145 25.87 5.65 14.80
N PRO A 146 25.03 6.15 15.73
CA PRO A 146 23.62 6.45 15.43
C PRO A 146 23.49 7.47 14.29
N GLU A 147 24.49 8.33 14.11
CA GLU A 147 24.57 9.29 13.02
C GLU A 147 24.83 8.62 11.66
N SER A 148 25.79 7.68 11.57
CA SER A 148 26.04 6.96 10.31
C SER A 148 24.84 6.11 9.91
N LEU A 149 24.17 5.47 10.87
CA LEU A 149 22.92 4.75 10.64
C LEU A 149 21.80 5.68 10.15
N ALA A 150 21.67 6.88 10.70
CA ALA A 150 20.71 7.88 10.22
C ALA A 150 21.04 8.33 8.79
N GLN A 151 22.32 8.50 8.47
CA GLN A 151 22.78 8.83 7.13
C GLN A 151 22.48 7.70 6.13
N THR A 152 22.77 6.44 6.46
CA THR A 152 22.43 5.29 5.60
C THR A 152 20.92 5.15 5.42
N ARG A 153 20.12 5.41 6.47
CA ARG A 153 18.66 5.42 6.35
C ARG A 153 18.16 6.51 5.41
N ARG A 154 18.72 7.72 5.48
CA ARG A 154 18.41 8.81 4.52
C ARG A 154 18.81 8.43 3.10
N GLN A 155 20.00 7.88 2.90
CA GLN A 155 20.44 7.37 1.60
C GLN A 155 19.50 6.28 1.07
N LEU A 156 19.02 5.38 1.93
CA LEU A 156 18.05 4.35 1.55
C LEU A 156 16.70 4.98 1.16
N GLN A 157 16.23 5.98 1.88
CA GLN A 157 15.01 6.71 1.52
C GLN A 157 15.16 7.45 0.18
N GLU A 158 16.28 8.12 -0.05
CA GLU A 158 16.58 8.81 -1.31
C GLU A 158 16.66 7.82 -2.47
N THR A 159 17.40 6.72 -2.32
CA THR A 159 17.55 5.69 -3.35
C THR A 159 16.24 4.98 -3.65
N THR A 160 15.42 4.69 -2.64
CA THR A 160 14.09 4.09 -2.85
C THR A 160 13.11 5.06 -3.51
N ALA A 161 13.16 6.36 -3.20
CA ALA A 161 12.37 7.38 -3.87
C ALA A 161 12.77 7.54 -5.34
N LEU A 162 14.07 7.63 -5.62
CA LEU A 162 14.60 7.67 -6.99
C LEU A 162 14.24 6.42 -7.78
N HIS A 163 14.35 5.24 -7.17
CA HIS A 163 13.97 3.99 -7.81
C HIS A 163 12.48 3.95 -8.18
N ARG A 164 11.58 4.48 -7.32
CA ARG A 164 10.15 4.60 -7.65
C ARG A 164 9.91 5.56 -8.82
N PHE A 165 10.59 6.70 -8.83
CA PHE A 165 10.49 7.68 -9.91
C PHE A 165 10.97 7.09 -11.24
N LEU A 166 12.15 6.48 -11.25
CA LEU A 166 12.72 5.88 -12.46
C LEU A 166 11.85 4.74 -12.99
N LYS A 167 11.24 3.94 -12.11
CA LYS A 167 10.28 2.89 -12.50
C LYS A 167 9.01 3.47 -13.12
N ALA A 168 8.53 4.59 -12.63
CA ALA A 168 7.39 5.30 -13.23
C ALA A 168 7.75 5.81 -14.64
N ASP A 169 8.94 6.40 -14.81
CA ASP A 169 9.43 6.87 -16.11
C ASP A 169 9.63 5.73 -17.10
N VAL A 170 10.19 4.59 -16.69
CA VAL A 170 10.28 3.39 -17.53
C VAL A 170 8.90 2.97 -18.00
N SER A 171 7.90 2.93 -17.10
CA SER A 171 6.53 2.56 -17.48
C SER A 171 5.89 3.57 -18.45
N ARG A 172 6.22 4.86 -18.33
CA ARG A 172 5.75 5.92 -19.25
C ARG A 172 6.42 5.77 -20.61
N ASN A 173 7.73 5.57 -20.63
CA ASN A 173 8.50 5.34 -21.84
C ASN A 173 8.03 4.07 -22.56
N ASP A 174 7.72 3.00 -21.83
CA ASP A 174 7.13 1.79 -22.40
C ASP A 174 5.77 2.05 -23.05
N LYS A 175 4.91 2.87 -22.45
CA LYS A 175 3.63 3.26 -23.06
C LYS A 175 3.85 4.09 -24.33
N VAL A 176 4.76 5.05 -24.30
CA VAL A 176 5.11 5.87 -25.47
C VAL A 176 5.71 5.00 -26.59
N LEU A 177 6.61 4.08 -26.25
CA LEU A 177 7.18 3.14 -27.19
C LEU A 177 6.12 2.19 -27.76
N ARG A 178 5.14 1.75 -26.97
CA ARG A 178 3.99 1.01 -27.48
C ARG A 178 3.16 1.85 -28.44
N SER A 179 2.85 3.11 -28.12
CA SER A 179 2.12 3.97 -29.06
C SER A 179 2.91 4.22 -30.35
N LEU A 180 4.21 4.46 -30.26
CA LEU A 180 5.07 4.65 -31.43
C LEU A 180 5.19 3.38 -32.26
N ARG A 181 5.32 2.20 -31.60
CA ARG A 181 5.29 0.90 -32.29
C ARG A 181 3.96 0.63 -32.95
N ASN A 182 2.84 0.97 -32.31
CA ASN A 182 1.50 0.83 -32.89
C ASN A 182 1.31 1.77 -34.09
N LEU A 183 1.96 2.95 -34.09
CA LEU A 183 1.97 3.87 -35.22
C LEU A 183 2.88 3.38 -36.36
N LEU A 184 4.03 2.78 -36.05
CA LEU A 184 5.03 2.35 -37.03
C LEU A 184 4.69 0.98 -37.66
N ASN A 185 4.19 0.05 -36.85
CA ASN A 185 3.83 -1.31 -37.25
C ASN A 185 2.37 -1.59 -36.83
N PRO A 186 1.38 -1.20 -37.65
CA PRO A 186 -0.02 -1.56 -37.41
C PRO A 186 -0.21 -3.07 -37.69
N THR A 187 -0.03 -3.91 -36.66
CA THR A 187 -0.20 -5.37 -36.79
C THR A 187 -1.67 -5.80 -36.73
N SER A 188 -2.57 -4.93 -36.29
CA SER A 188 -4.03 -5.12 -36.32
C SER A 188 -4.69 -3.94 -37.07
N LYS A 189 -5.60 -4.26 -37.99
CA LYS A 189 -6.35 -3.27 -38.80
C LYS A 189 -7.23 -2.32 -37.95
N ASP A 190 -7.50 -2.66 -36.68
CA ASP A 190 -8.49 -1.95 -35.87
C ASP A 190 -7.92 -1.07 -34.73
N ASP A 191 -6.62 -1.14 -34.42
CA ASP A 191 -6.06 -0.48 -33.21
C ASP A 191 -5.16 0.74 -33.46
N SER A 192 -4.89 1.10 -34.72
CA SER A 192 -4.08 2.29 -35.01
C SER A 192 -4.98 3.48 -35.38
N PRO A 193 -4.82 4.67 -34.75
CA PRO A 193 -5.63 5.85 -35.05
C PRO A 193 -5.42 6.38 -36.48
N LEU A 194 -4.40 5.88 -37.17
CA LEU A 194 -4.09 6.17 -38.57
C LEU A 194 -4.48 5.03 -39.52
N ALA A 195 -5.11 3.95 -39.03
CA ALA A 195 -5.58 2.83 -39.84
C ALA A 195 -6.49 3.30 -40.99
N PHE A 196 -7.35 4.30 -40.72
CA PHE A 196 -8.21 4.94 -41.72
C PHE A 196 -7.44 5.51 -42.92
N LEU A 197 -6.21 5.99 -42.74
CA LEU A 197 -5.40 6.52 -43.84
C LEU A 197 -4.74 5.41 -44.67
N LEU A 198 -4.57 4.22 -44.07
CA LEU A 198 -4.00 3.05 -44.75
C LEU A 198 -5.07 2.12 -45.32
N ASP A 199 -6.36 2.36 -45.06
CA ASP A 199 -7.45 1.52 -45.57
C ASP A 199 -7.83 1.97 -46.99
N PRO A 200 -7.43 1.24 -48.05
CA PRO A 200 -7.59 1.68 -49.44
C PRO A 200 -9.03 1.52 -49.95
N ASN A 201 -10.04 1.45 -49.07
CA ASN A 201 -11.37 1.00 -49.43
C ASN A 201 -12.49 2.02 -49.16
N SER A 202 -12.25 3.27 -49.57
CA SER A 202 -13.32 4.25 -49.79
C SER A 202 -12.98 5.12 -51.00
N THR A 203 -13.46 4.65 -52.17
CA THR A 203 -13.74 5.39 -53.42
C THR A 203 -12.65 6.23 -54.12
N ALA A 204 -11.42 6.35 -53.61
CA ALA A 204 -10.34 7.16 -54.21
C ALA A 204 -9.18 6.32 -54.80
N ASN A 205 -9.49 5.29 -55.58
CA ASN A 205 -8.51 4.28 -56.05
C ASN A 205 -7.61 4.69 -57.23
N ASP A 206 -7.37 5.99 -57.47
CA ASP A 206 -6.43 6.40 -58.54
C ASP A 206 -5.54 7.59 -58.18
N ILE A 207 -5.23 7.74 -56.89
CA ILE A 207 -4.22 8.70 -56.40
C ILE A 207 -3.00 7.89 -55.99
N LYS A 208 -2.08 7.68 -56.95
CA LYS A 208 -0.84 6.92 -56.70
C LYS A 208 0.18 7.71 -55.86
N SER A 209 0.07 9.04 -55.86
CA SER A 209 0.91 9.93 -55.08
C SER A 209 0.14 11.19 -54.72
N PHE A 210 -0.29 11.31 -53.47
CA PHE A 210 -0.94 12.53 -52.97
C PHE A 210 -0.04 13.77 -53.17
N GLY A 211 1.28 13.60 -53.16
CA GLY A 211 2.23 14.69 -53.42
C GLY A 211 2.20 15.18 -54.87
N GLU A 212 2.24 14.27 -55.84
CA GLU A 212 2.27 14.64 -57.27
C GLU A 212 0.92 15.16 -57.75
N ASP A 213 -0.18 14.56 -57.27
CA ASP A 213 -1.54 14.96 -57.67
C ASP A 213 -1.94 16.32 -57.06
N THR A 214 -1.47 16.65 -55.84
CA THR A 214 -1.69 17.97 -55.24
C THR A 214 -0.81 19.04 -55.87
N GLU A 215 0.42 18.72 -56.24
CA GLU A 215 1.29 19.63 -57.00
C GLU A 215 0.71 19.91 -58.39
N PHE A 216 0.26 18.85 -59.09
CA PHE A 216 -0.43 19.00 -60.38
C PHE A 216 -1.72 19.81 -60.24
N ALA A 217 -2.56 19.54 -59.24
CA ALA A 217 -3.77 20.32 -58.99
C ALA A 217 -3.46 21.79 -58.67
N ALA A 218 -2.42 22.07 -57.88
CA ALA A 218 -1.99 23.44 -57.58
C ALA A 218 -1.52 24.17 -58.85
N VAL A 219 -0.79 23.49 -59.73
CA VAL A 219 -0.38 24.02 -61.03
C VAL A 219 -1.60 24.29 -61.93
N GLN A 220 -2.57 23.37 -61.98
CA GLN A 220 -3.80 23.54 -62.77
C GLN A 220 -4.69 24.68 -62.24
N VAL A 221 -4.80 24.85 -60.93
CA VAL A 221 -5.55 25.96 -60.32
C VAL A 221 -4.88 27.29 -60.64
N LYS A 222 -3.55 27.35 -60.66
CA LYS A 222 -2.82 28.57 -61.05
C LYS A 222 -3.08 28.95 -62.50
N GLU A 223 -3.12 27.98 -63.42
CA GLU A 223 -3.44 28.27 -64.82
C GLU A 223 -4.92 28.60 -65.04
N LEU A 224 -5.82 27.98 -64.29
CA LEU A 224 -7.23 28.41 -64.27
C LEU A 224 -7.36 29.85 -63.76
N HIS A 225 -6.65 30.24 -62.71
CA HIS A 225 -6.63 31.62 -62.22
C HIS A 225 -6.09 32.60 -63.27
N ARG A 226 -5.06 32.20 -64.02
CA ARG A 226 -4.52 33.00 -65.11
C ARG A 226 -5.53 33.16 -66.25
N VAL A 227 -6.18 32.07 -66.66
CA VAL A 227 -7.21 32.09 -67.72
C VAL A 227 -8.45 32.88 -67.26
N VAL A 228 -8.85 32.75 -66.01
CA VAL A 228 -9.94 33.55 -65.42
C VAL A 228 -9.56 35.02 -65.33
N ALA A 229 -8.31 35.36 -65.00
CA ALA A 229 -7.84 36.75 -65.01
C ALA A 229 -7.80 37.33 -66.45
N GLU A 230 -7.44 36.52 -67.44
CA GLU A 230 -7.41 36.90 -68.85
C GLU A 230 -8.82 37.05 -69.42
N LEU A 231 -9.75 36.15 -69.07
CA LEU A 231 -11.18 36.27 -69.35
C LEU A 231 -11.81 37.45 -68.61
N LYS A 232 -11.43 37.71 -67.36
CA LYS A 232 -11.88 38.89 -66.60
C LYS A 232 -11.38 40.16 -67.27
N LYS A 233 -10.14 40.19 -67.77
CA LYS A 233 -9.60 41.32 -68.53
C LYS A 233 -10.32 41.52 -69.86
N GLN A 234 -10.60 40.45 -70.61
CA GLN A 234 -11.43 40.52 -71.82
C GLN A 234 -12.87 40.93 -71.51
N ALA A 235 -13.43 40.51 -70.37
CA ALA A 235 -14.76 40.94 -69.92
C ALA A 235 -14.76 42.40 -69.50
N ILE A 236 -13.68 42.91 -68.86
CA ILE A 236 -13.51 44.33 -68.52
C ILE A 236 -13.36 45.17 -69.81
N ASP A 237 -12.62 44.70 -70.80
CA ASP A 237 -12.46 45.38 -72.10
C ASP A 237 -13.77 45.40 -72.93
N VAL A 238 -14.67 44.43 -72.73
CA VAL A 238 -15.95 44.33 -73.47
C VAL A 238 -17.12 44.97 -72.71
N PHE A 239 -17.13 44.92 -71.37
CA PHE A 239 -18.29 45.34 -70.56
C PHE A 239 -18.05 46.58 -69.69
N GLY A 240 -16.84 47.13 -69.63
CA GLY A 240 -16.54 48.29 -68.80
C GLY A 240 -16.52 47.94 -67.31
N ASP A 241 -15.56 48.54 -66.60
CA ASP A 241 -15.29 48.30 -65.18
C ASP A 241 -16.50 48.69 -64.30
N ASN A 242 -17.17 47.69 -63.73
CA ASN A 242 -18.16 47.87 -62.67
C ASN A 242 -17.68 47.10 -61.44
N GLY A 243 -17.29 47.84 -60.41
CA GLY A 243 -17.56 47.45 -59.03
C GLY A 243 -16.34 47.30 -58.13
N GLU A 244 -16.13 48.37 -57.36
CA GLU A 244 -15.56 48.36 -56.01
C GLU A 244 -15.85 47.07 -55.23
N SER A 245 -14.80 46.38 -54.79
CA SER A 245 -14.89 45.44 -53.69
C SER A 245 -14.79 46.22 -52.38
N ASP A 246 -15.95 46.62 -51.87
CA ASP A 246 -16.12 47.18 -50.53
C ASP A 246 -15.68 46.14 -49.50
N ALA A 247 -14.59 46.42 -48.80
CA ALA A 247 -14.07 45.60 -47.72
C ALA A 247 -15.01 45.77 -46.52
N MET A 248 -15.90 44.80 -46.31
CA MET A 248 -16.79 44.81 -45.15
C MET A 248 -16.01 44.82 -43.84
N ASP A 249 -15.96 45.98 -43.19
CA ASP A 249 -15.80 46.08 -41.75
C ASP A 249 -17.00 45.37 -41.09
N LEU A 250 -16.69 44.36 -40.28
CA LEU A 250 -17.69 43.51 -39.61
C LEU A 250 -18.29 44.26 -38.43
N ASP A 251 -19.36 45.00 -38.69
CA ASP A 251 -20.21 45.61 -37.67
C ASP A 251 -20.99 44.56 -36.83
N ALA A 252 -21.41 44.96 -35.64
CA ALA A 252 -22.14 44.13 -34.69
C ALA A 252 -23.44 43.53 -35.30
N PRO A 253 -23.84 42.28 -34.96
CA PRO A 253 -24.97 41.63 -35.61
C PRO A 253 -26.32 42.25 -35.24
N VAL A 254 -27.24 42.29 -36.20
CA VAL A 254 -28.65 42.69 -36.03
C VAL A 254 -29.36 41.77 -34.99
N PRO A 255 -30.23 42.30 -34.10
CA PRO A 255 -30.86 41.52 -33.04
C PRO A 255 -31.76 40.39 -33.57
N GLY A 256 -31.65 39.18 -33.00
CA GLY A 256 -32.57 38.06 -33.18
C GLY A 256 -32.02 36.80 -33.86
N GLY A 257 -30.76 36.80 -34.31
CA GLY A 257 -30.19 35.71 -35.12
C GLY A 257 -29.39 34.63 -34.35
N LEU A 258 -29.20 33.46 -34.98
CA LEU A 258 -28.28 32.39 -34.51
C LEU A 258 -26.84 32.92 -34.32
N ARG A 259 -26.44 33.88 -35.13
CA ARG A 259 -25.13 34.56 -35.06
C ARG A 259 -25.00 35.43 -33.81
N GLU A 260 -26.08 36.05 -33.33
CA GLU A 260 -26.13 36.75 -32.04
C GLU A 260 -25.99 35.77 -30.87
N LYS A 261 -26.66 34.61 -30.94
CA LYS A 261 -26.53 33.58 -29.89
C LYS A 261 -25.11 33.03 -29.81
N GLN A 262 -24.43 32.84 -30.95
CA GLN A 262 -23.04 32.40 -30.98
C GLN A 262 -22.09 33.50 -30.48
N TRP A 263 -22.33 34.76 -30.85
CA TRP A 263 -21.58 35.92 -30.35
C TRP A 263 -21.75 36.13 -28.85
N ASN A 264 -22.99 36.11 -28.35
CA ASN A 264 -23.32 36.21 -26.92
C ASN A 264 -22.75 35.02 -26.13
N ARG A 265 -22.71 33.82 -26.73
CA ARG A 265 -22.06 32.65 -26.11
C ARG A 265 -20.54 32.82 -26.06
N ALA A 266 -19.91 33.34 -27.11
CA ALA A 266 -18.48 33.64 -27.11
C ALA A 266 -18.13 34.67 -26.01
N LEU A 267 -18.87 35.79 -25.95
CA LEU A 267 -18.74 36.80 -24.90
C LEU A 267 -18.98 36.23 -23.49
N TYR A 268 -19.93 35.31 -23.34
CA TYR A 268 -20.20 34.66 -22.05
C TYR A 268 -19.05 33.73 -21.63
N VAL A 269 -18.51 32.94 -22.55
CA VAL A 269 -17.36 32.06 -22.30
C VAL A 269 -16.13 32.88 -21.94
N GLU A 270 -15.89 33.97 -22.66
CA GLU A 270 -14.81 34.91 -22.36
C GLU A 270 -14.98 35.55 -20.97
N LYS A 271 -16.17 36.07 -20.65
CA LYS A 271 -16.46 36.66 -19.33
C LYS A 271 -16.35 35.66 -18.18
N MET A 272 -16.79 34.42 -18.38
CA MET A 272 -16.70 33.38 -17.36
C MET A 272 -15.27 32.84 -17.21
N SER A 273 -14.52 32.70 -18.30
CA SER A 273 -13.10 32.32 -18.26
C SER A 273 -12.27 33.41 -17.59
N ARG A 274 -12.52 34.70 -17.88
CA ARG A 274 -11.91 35.84 -17.19
C ARG A 274 -12.18 35.81 -15.69
N ARG A 275 -13.44 35.67 -15.27
CA ARG A 275 -13.81 35.56 -13.85
C ARG A 275 -13.18 34.34 -13.17
N HIS A 276 -13.07 33.22 -13.87
CA HIS A 276 -12.45 32.01 -13.33
C HIS A 276 -10.93 32.21 -13.15
N LEU A 277 -10.25 32.83 -14.10
CA LEU A 277 -8.82 33.13 -14.01
C LEU A 277 -8.52 34.17 -12.91
N GLU A 278 -9.36 35.19 -12.77
CA GLU A 278 -9.25 36.20 -11.70
C GLU A 278 -9.51 35.60 -10.31
N LYS A 279 -10.51 34.73 -10.16
CA LYS A 279 -10.93 34.20 -8.84
C LYS A 279 -10.20 32.92 -8.40
N ALA A 280 -9.92 32.00 -9.32
CA ALA A 280 -9.30 30.71 -9.00
C ALA A 280 -7.77 30.73 -9.08
N ARG A 281 -7.19 31.62 -9.92
CA ARG A 281 -5.73 31.74 -10.10
C ARG A 281 -5.15 33.08 -9.66
N GLY A 282 -5.97 34.05 -9.27
CA GLY A 282 -5.51 35.33 -8.70
C GLY A 282 -4.84 36.26 -9.71
N LEU A 283 -5.06 36.07 -11.01
CA LEU A 283 -4.45 36.85 -12.09
C LEU A 283 -5.27 38.12 -12.35
N SER A 284 -4.64 39.30 -12.39
CA SER A 284 -5.29 40.54 -12.83
C SER A 284 -5.08 40.76 -14.33
N LEU A 285 -6.16 40.88 -15.11
CA LEU A 285 -6.11 41.18 -16.56
C LEU A 285 -6.44 42.66 -16.85
N THR A 286 -5.83 43.25 -17.88
CA THR A 286 -6.23 44.54 -18.46
C THR A 286 -7.49 44.41 -19.32
N ASP A 287 -8.07 45.56 -19.71
CA ASP A 287 -9.32 45.60 -20.47
C ASP A 287 -9.23 44.91 -21.85
N ASP A 288 -8.03 44.81 -22.42
CA ASP A 288 -7.73 44.09 -23.67
C ASP A 288 -7.40 42.59 -23.47
N GLY A 289 -7.57 42.04 -22.26
CA GLY A 289 -7.33 40.62 -21.98
C GLY A 289 -5.87 40.20 -21.80
N ALA A 290 -4.94 41.17 -21.75
CA ALA A 290 -3.55 40.91 -21.40
C ALA A 290 -3.33 40.86 -19.88
N LEU A 291 -2.24 40.22 -19.42
CA LEU A 291 -1.91 40.15 -18.00
C LEU A 291 -1.37 41.50 -17.50
N LYS A 292 -2.03 42.07 -16.48
CA LYS A 292 -1.61 43.31 -15.83
C LYS A 292 -0.51 42.94 -14.83
N ASN A 293 0.74 43.08 -15.27
CA ASN A 293 2.01 42.78 -14.59
C ASN A 293 2.42 41.29 -14.61
N GLY A 294 3.62 41.04 -15.14
CA GLY A 294 4.27 39.73 -15.12
C GLY A 294 4.76 39.40 -13.71
N GLY A 295 4.10 38.45 -13.05
CA GLY A 295 4.49 37.95 -11.74
C GLY A 295 3.63 36.78 -11.26
N ASP A 296 4.30 35.63 -11.13
CA ASP A 296 3.99 34.50 -10.25
C ASP A 296 2.79 33.56 -10.52
N LEU A 297 3.16 32.40 -11.08
CA LEU A 297 2.40 31.14 -11.21
C LEU A 297 2.00 30.45 -9.89
N LEU A 298 2.16 31.08 -8.71
CA LEU A 298 2.09 30.37 -7.42
C LEU A 298 1.19 31.00 -6.34
N GLY A 299 0.40 32.02 -6.64
CA GLY A 299 -0.76 32.38 -5.79
C GLY A 299 -0.45 32.85 -4.37
N ILE A 300 0.75 33.39 -4.11
CA ILE A 300 1.10 34.02 -2.82
C ILE A 300 1.12 35.54 -3.03
N LYS A 301 0.24 36.27 -2.32
CA LYS A 301 0.28 37.74 -2.30
C LYS A 301 1.51 38.19 -1.50
N LYS A 302 2.63 38.46 -2.17
CA LYS A 302 3.74 39.22 -1.56
C LYS A 302 3.41 40.70 -1.56
N SER A 303 3.69 41.36 -0.44
CA SER A 303 3.43 42.80 -0.30
C SER A 303 4.46 43.62 -1.08
N GLU A 304 4.07 44.82 -1.52
CA GLU A 304 4.91 45.74 -2.33
C GLU A 304 6.27 46.06 -1.66
N VAL A 305 6.30 46.02 -0.32
CA VAL A 305 7.51 46.21 0.51
C VAL A 305 8.50 45.05 0.36
N GLU A 306 8.02 43.81 0.17
CA GLU A 306 8.88 42.63 -0.03
C GLU A 306 9.51 42.62 -1.43
N VAL A 307 8.83 43.19 -2.42
CA VAL A 307 9.35 43.29 -3.79
C VAL A 307 10.46 44.33 -3.86
N SER A 308 10.24 45.50 -3.24
CA SER A 308 11.25 46.57 -3.18
C SER A 308 12.52 46.14 -2.43
N THR A 309 12.38 45.36 -1.35
CA THR A 309 13.53 44.83 -0.60
C THR A 309 14.30 43.75 -1.37
N LEU A 310 13.62 42.93 -2.19
CA LEU A 310 14.27 41.95 -3.06
C LEU A 310 15.04 42.61 -4.22
N GLU A 311 14.51 43.68 -4.78
CA GLU A 311 15.18 44.48 -5.82
C GLU A 311 16.44 45.16 -5.27
N GLU A 312 16.39 45.66 -4.04
CA GLU A 312 17.55 46.27 -3.35
C GLU A 312 18.67 45.24 -3.05
N VAL A 313 18.29 43.99 -2.76
CA VAL A 313 19.23 42.87 -2.57
C VAL A 313 19.86 42.43 -3.89
N LEU A 314 19.11 42.43 -5.00
CA LEU A 314 19.65 42.10 -6.32
C LEU A 314 20.62 43.17 -6.86
N GLY A 315 20.41 44.44 -6.48
CA GLY A 315 21.30 45.56 -6.80
C GLY A 315 22.65 45.54 -6.08
N ARG A 316 22.84 44.67 -5.06
CA ARG A 316 24.08 44.54 -4.29
C ARG A 316 24.82 43.22 -4.55
N THR A 317 24.95 42.82 -5.80
CA THR A 317 25.94 41.80 -6.17
C THR A 317 27.34 42.45 -6.28
N PRO A 318 28.36 41.95 -5.57
CA PRO A 318 29.69 42.55 -5.58
C PRO A 318 30.37 42.28 -6.93
N GLN A 319 30.74 43.37 -7.61
CA GLN A 319 31.65 43.35 -8.74
C GLN A 319 32.98 42.68 -8.35
N GLY A 320 33.42 41.75 -9.19
CA GLY A 320 34.81 41.42 -9.52
C GLY A 320 35.85 41.41 -8.40
N ARG A 321 36.25 40.21 -7.97
CA ARG A 321 37.63 39.99 -7.52
C ARG A 321 38.48 39.66 -8.75
N ASN A 322 39.40 40.59 -9.08
CA ASN A 322 40.70 40.26 -9.67
C ASN A 322 41.51 39.38 -8.71
#